data_AF-A0A4Y9KST2-F1
#
_entry.id   AF-A0A4Y9KST2-F1
#
_cell.length_a   1.000
_cell.length_b   1.000
_cell.length_c   1.000
_cell.angle_alpha   90.00
_cell.angle_beta   90.00
_cell.angle_gamma   90.00
#
_symmetry.space_group_name_H-M   'P 1'
#
loop_
_entity.id
_entity.type
_entity.pdbx_description
1 polymer ?
#
loop_
_entity_poly.entity_id
_entity_poly.type
_entity_poly.pdbx_seq_one_letter_code
_entity_poly.pdbx_strand_id
1 'polypeptide(L)'
;MVRRVLVLAVAFAAALTPVMCLGESSKPLPAKATRELPDELLSLLEQKKMPKYSPILVRLFKEEAELEVWKQDATGRFQILKTYPICRWSGDLGPKLHEGDRQAPEGFYTITPELMNPNSNFYLSINLGFPNTFDKAHKRNGSFLMIHGDCWSSGCYAMTDEQISEIYSLARDSFLGGRPSFQVQAYPFRLTPANLARHRNSPNLAFWNMLKIGNDHFEATRLEPKVDVCDRRYVFDAQAPPHSPSPPVFNPTEKCPPFVVNPDTARRALEKRRTDELEYARLLEDNLPAAPIYSGLDGGMNKAFLTRFPGRVTLAKVMPYASYLPQLPPIPWIDRDGSLTSRWFGSLLDKPLECNPTRIGFPSGRC
;
A
#
# COMPACT_ATOMS: atom_id res chain seq x y z
N MET A 1 -77.56 7.61 -48.05
CA MET A 1 -76.93 6.35 -48.50
C MET A 1 -75.46 6.37 -48.07
N VAL A 2 -75.15 5.87 -46.88
CA VAL A 2 -74.44 4.58 -46.65
C VAL A 2 -73.03 4.55 -47.27
N ARG A 3 -72.00 4.70 -46.43
CA ARG A 3 -71.02 3.62 -46.16
C ARG A 3 -70.17 3.95 -44.94
N ARG A 4 -70.36 3.14 -43.90
CA ARG A 4 -69.54 3.05 -42.68
C ARG A 4 -68.16 2.49 -43.07
N VAL A 5 -67.09 3.09 -42.59
CA VAL A 5 -65.76 2.45 -42.56
C VAL A 5 -65.37 2.28 -41.10
N LEU A 6 -65.45 1.02 -40.67
CA LEU A 6 -64.99 0.53 -39.38
C LEU A 6 -63.48 0.30 -39.52
N VAL A 7 -62.65 1.04 -38.78
CA VAL A 7 -61.21 0.75 -38.68
C VAL A 7 -60.99 0.05 -37.34
N LEU A 8 -60.66 -1.24 -37.41
CA LEU A 8 -60.26 -2.09 -36.28
C LEU A 8 -58.89 -1.63 -35.77
N ALA A 9 -58.84 -1.13 -34.53
CA ALA A 9 -57.60 -0.96 -33.79
C ALA A 9 -57.18 -2.31 -33.20
N VAL A 10 -56.13 -2.93 -33.76
CA VAL A 10 -55.50 -4.11 -33.18
C VAL A 10 -54.53 -3.64 -32.09
N ALA A 11 -54.90 -3.83 -30.83
CA ALA A 11 -54.02 -3.60 -29.69
C ALA A 11 -53.03 -4.77 -29.57
N PHE A 12 -51.78 -4.56 -30.01
CA PHE A 12 -50.67 -5.46 -29.68
C PHE A 12 -50.26 -5.21 -28.22
N ALA A 13 -50.81 -6.01 -27.30
CA ALA A 13 -50.29 -6.11 -25.94
C ALA A 13 -49.03 -6.97 -25.96
N ALA A 14 -47.86 -6.34 -26.18
CA ALA A 14 -46.58 -6.99 -25.96
C ALA A 14 -46.39 -7.15 -24.44
N ALA A 15 -46.61 -8.36 -23.94
CA ALA A 15 -46.26 -8.74 -22.57
C ALA A 15 -44.73 -8.68 -22.42
N LEU A 16 -44.23 -7.55 -21.90
CA LEU A 16 -42.86 -7.43 -21.42
C LEU A 16 -42.75 -8.27 -20.15
N THR A 17 -42.27 -9.50 -20.28
CA THR A 17 -41.77 -10.24 -19.12
C THR A 17 -40.49 -9.55 -18.65
N PRO A 18 -40.37 -9.14 -17.38
CA PRO A 18 -39.11 -8.63 -16.88
C PRO A 18 -38.11 -9.78 -16.92
N VAL A 19 -37.10 -9.64 -17.79
CA VAL A 19 -35.89 -10.45 -17.75
C VAL A 19 -35.22 -10.14 -16.42
N MET A 20 -35.48 -10.97 -15.40
CA MET A 20 -34.63 -10.99 -14.21
C MET A 20 -33.27 -11.49 -14.66
N CYS A 21 -32.33 -10.57 -14.88
CA CYS A 21 -30.92 -10.91 -14.86
C CYS A 21 -30.60 -11.46 -13.46
N LEU A 22 -30.59 -12.78 -13.33
CA LEU A 22 -29.94 -13.47 -12.24
C LEU A 22 -28.43 -13.26 -12.41
N GLY A 23 -27.95 -12.11 -11.93
CA GLY A 23 -26.53 -11.87 -11.75
C GLY A 23 -25.98 -12.87 -10.74
N GLU A 24 -25.03 -13.68 -11.18
CA GLU A 24 -24.36 -14.70 -10.39
C GLU A 24 -23.84 -14.15 -9.05
N SER A 25 -24.08 -14.95 -8.02
CA SER A 25 -23.64 -14.78 -6.64
C SER A 25 -22.15 -14.45 -6.52
N SER A 26 -21.83 -13.16 -6.34
CA SER A 26 -20.65 -12.80 -5.56
C SER A 26 -20.99 -13.15 -4.12
N LYS A 27 -20.28 -14.11 -3.53
CA LYS A 27 -20.43 -14.37 -2.08
C LYS A 27 -20.25 -13.03 -1.35
N PRO A 28 -21.16 -12.66 -0.44
CA PRO A 28 -21.01 -11.43 0.32
C PRO A 28 -19.67 -11.45 1.08
N LEU A 29 -18.99 -10.30 1.11
CA LEU A 29 -17.77 -10.14 1.90
C LEU A 29 -18.06 -10.49 3.37
N PRO A 30 -17.10 -11.09 4.09
CA PRO A 30 -17.28 -11.39 5.50
C PRO A 30 -17.48 -10.10 6.30
N ALA A 31 -18.32 -10.14 7.34
CA ALA A 31 -18.72 -8.97 8.13
C ALA A 31 -17.52 -8.16 8.68
N LYS A 32 -16.41 -8.83 9.02
CA LYS A 32 -15.17 -8.18 9.45
C LYS A 32 -14.57 -7.23 8.39
N ALA A 33 -14.71 -7.55 7.09
CA ALA A 33 -14.19 -6.73 5.99
C ALA A 33 -15.10 -5.57 5.59
N THR A 34 -16.39 -5.65 5.95
CA THR A 34 -17.40 -4.60 5.69
C THR A 34 -17.67 -3.73 6.90
N ARG A 35 -16.91 -3.88 8.00
CA ARG A 35 -17.07 -3.08 9.22
C ARG A 35 -16.87 -1.60 8.93
N GLU A 36 -17.79 -0.76 9.41
CA GLU A 36 -17.65 0.69 9.36
C GLU A 36 -16.52 1.18 10.26
N LEU A 37 -16.01 2.39 9.98
CA LEU A 37 -15.04 3.02 10.86
C LEU A 37 -15.68 3.30 12.24
N PRO A 38 -14.96 3.09 13.36
CA PRO A 38 -15.46 3.43 14.69
C PRO A 38 -15.79 4.93 14.82
N ASP A 39 -16.78 5.28 15.65
CA ASP A 39 -17.23 6.66 15.85
C ASP A 39 -16.12 7.62 16.29
N GLU A 40 -15.18 7.13 17.12
CA GLU A 40 -13.99 7.90 17.53
C GLU A 40 -13.11 8.25 16.33
N LEU A 41 -12.91 7.31 15.39
CA LEU A 41 -12.12 7.54 14.19
C LEU A 41 -12.85 8.45 13.21
N LEU A 42 -14.17 8.33 13.08
CA LEU A 42 -15.00 9.26 12.30
C LEU A 42 -14.90 10.69 12.85
N SER A 43 -15.01 10.84 14.17
CA SER A 43 -14.86 12.13 14.85
C SER A 43 -13.46 12.73 14.64
N LEU A 44 -12.42 11.90 14.66
CA LEU A 44 -11.04 12.32 14.38
C LEU A 44 -10.88 12.80 12.92
N LEU A 45 -11.50 12.11 11.96
CA LEU A 45 -11.51 12.52 10.55
C LEU A 45 -12.16 13.89 10.38
N GLU A 46 -13.31 14.13 11.01
CA GLU A 46 -14.02 15.41 10.98
C GLU A 46 -13.17 16.53 11.60
N GLN A 47 -12.62 16.30 12.80
CA GLN A 47 -11.74 17.25 13.49
C GLN A 47 -10.54 17.65 12.62
N LYS A 48 -9.93 16.67 11.93
CA LYS A 48 -8.78 16.88 11.05
C LYS A 48 -9.15 17.32 9.62
N LYS A 49 -10.44 17.51 9.32
CA LYS A 49 -10.93 17.88 7.98
C LYS A 49 -10.46 16.92 6.89
N MET A 50 -10.50 15.61 7.20
CA MET A 50 -10.11 14.53 6.31
C MET A 50 -11.36 13.80 5.81
N PRO A 51 -11.80 13.99 4.55
CA PRO A 51 -13.00 13.33 4.05
C PRO A 51 -12.91 11.80 4.16
N LYS A 52 -13.97 11.11 4.61
CA LYS A 52 -13.97 9.64 4.84
C LYS A 52 -13.35 8.85 3.68
N TYR A 53 -13.72 9.17 2.45
CA TYR A 53 -13.28 8.49 1.24
C TYR A 53 -12.04 9.12 0.56
N SER A 54 -11.33 10.04 1.22
CA SER A 54 -10.10 10.62 0.64
C SER A 54 -8.93 9.62 0.62
N PRO A 55 -7.94 9.79 -0.26
CA PRO A 55 -6.79 8.89 -0.35
C PRO A 55 -6.01 8.74 0.95
N ILE A 56 -5.50 7.54 1.18
CA ILE A 56 -4.58 7.22 2.28
C ILE A 56 -3.17 6.89 1.77
N LEU A 57 -2.20 6.93 2.68
CA LEU A 57 -0.84 6.45 2.51
C LEU A 57 -0.39 5.84 3.84
N VAL A 58 0.31 4.71 3.80
CA VAL A 58 0.74 3.99 5.00
C VAL A 58 2.26 4.05 5.11
N ARG A 59 2.80 4.29 6.31
CA ARG A 59 4.24 4.28 6.58
C ARG A 59 4.55 3.35 7.74
N LEU A 60 5.47 2.42 7.54
CA LEU A 60 5.89 1.43 8.51
C LEU A 60 7.33 1.74 8.94
N PHE A 61 7.58 1.74 10.24
CA PHE A 61 8.90 1.96 10.81
C PHE A 61 9.25 0.80 11.72
N LYS A 62 10.18 -0.06 11.28
CA LYS A 62 10.52 -1.30 11.99
C LYS A 62 11.09 -1.04 13.37
N GLU A 63 12.11 -0.19 13.48
CA GLU A 63 12.79 0.02 14.76
C GLU A 63 11.88 0.65 15.82
N GLU A 64 11.06 1.63 15.43
CA GLU A 64 10.03 2.22 16.29
C GLU A 64 8.86 1.24 16.55
N ALA A 65 8.72 0.21 15.71
CA ALA A 65 7.58 -0.70 15.67
C ALA A 65 6.27 0.10 15.60
N GLU A 66 6.16 0.97 14.59
CA GLU A 66 5.01 1.86 14.38
C GLU A 66 4.52 1.82 12.93
N LEU A 67 3.20 1.82 12.76
CA LEU A 67 2.49 1.98 11.50
C LEU A 67 1.72 3.29 11.53
N GLU A 68 2.01 4.21 10.63
CA GLU A 68 1.27 5.46 10.46
C GLU A 68 0.30 5.34 9.29
N VAL A 69 -0.95 5.76 9.51
CA VAL A 69 -1.87 6.05 8.41
C VAL A 69 -1.91 7.56 8.22
N TRP A 70 -1.53 7.98 7.02
CA TRP A 70 -1.65 9.33 6.51
C TRP A 70 -2.87 9.42 5.60
N LYS A 71 -3.57 10.55 5.63
CA LYS A 71 -4.77 10.74 4.82
C LYS A 71 -4.78 12.14 4.22
N GLN A 72 -5.26 12.26 3.00
CA GLN A 72 -5.42 13.57 2.37
C GLN A 72 -6.51 14.35 3.09
N ASP A 73 -6.16 15.53 3.57
CA ASP A 73 -7.11 16.52 4.07
C ASP A 73 -7.84 17.21 2.90
N ALA A 74 -8.78 18.10 3.21
CA ALA A 74 -9.54 18.86 2.22
C ALA A 74 -8.68 19.77 1.31
N THR A 75 -7.40 20.00 1.63
CA THR A 75 -6.46 20.76 0.78
C THR A 75 -5.75 19.88 -0.25
N GLY A 76 -5.92 18.56 -0.17
CA GLY A 76 -5.25 17.58 -1.01
C GLY A 76 -3.84 17.21 -0.53
N ARG A 77 -3.43 17.63 0.67
CA ARG A 77 -2.15 17.24 1.27
C ARG A 77 -2.33 16.13 2.29
N PHE A 78 -1.36 15.22 2.36
CA PHE A 78 -1.35 14.17 3.35
C PHE A 78 -0.98 14.73 4.72
N GLN A 79 -1.82 14.44 5.70
CA GLN A 79 -1.54 14.69 7.11
C GLN A 79 -1.68 13.39 7.89
N ILE A 80 -0.98 13.29 9.01
CA ILE A 80 -1.06 12.10 9.85
C ILE A 80 -2.46 11.99 10.45
N LEU A 81 -3.14 10.88 10.17
CA LEU A 81 -4.42 10.57 10.80
C LEU A 81 -4.15 9.97 12.17
N LYS A 82 -3.47 8.82 12.20
CA LYS A 82 -3.25 8.01 13.41
C LYS A 82 -1.98 7.15 13.27
N THR A 83 -1.31 6.95 14.39
CA THR A 83 -0.18 6.01 14.55
C THR A 83 -0.66 4.80 15.34
N TYR A 84 -0.34 3.62 14.83
CA TYR A 84 -0.66 2.34 15.41
C TYR A 84 0.64 1.65 15.86
N PRO A 85 0.77 1.26 17.12
CA PRO A 85 1.90 0.42 17.53
C PRO A 85 1.81 -0.92 16.80
N ILE A 86 2.91 -1.35 16.20
CA ILE A 86 3.04 -2.68 15.57
C ILE A 86 3.24 -3.70 16.69
N CYS A 87 2.41 -4.73 16.70
CA CYS A 87 2.56 -5.81 17.68
C CYS A 87 3.83 -6.60 17.43
N ARG A 88 4.05 -7.06 16.20
CA ARG A 88 5.28 -7.76 15.86
C ARG A 88 5.64 -7.58 14.39
N TRP A 89 6.92 -7.40 14.11
CA TRP A 89 7.50 -7.63 12.78
C TRP A 89 8.62 -8.66 12.91
N SER A 90 9.12 -9.22 11.79
CA SER A 90 10.13 -10.30 11.80
C SER A 90 11.43 -9.90 11.09
N GLY A 91 12.53 -10.56 11.49
CA GLY A 91 13.88 -10.35 10.96
C GLY A 91 14.63 -9.18 11.59
N ASP A 92 15.63 -8.65 10.90
CA ASP A 92 16.45 -7.53 11.36
C ASP A 92 16.12 -6.23 10.59
N LEU A 93 16.85 -5.15 10.85
CA LEU A 93 16.81 -3.95 10.00
C LEU A 93 17.51 -4.25 8.67
N GLY A 94 16.78 -4.11 7.57
CA GLY A 94 17.21 -4.45 6.23
C GLY A 94 16.08 -4.99 5.35
N PRO A 95 16.29 -5.03 4.03
CA PRO A 95 15.31 -5.53 3.09
C PRO A 95 15.20 -7.06 3.15
N LYS A 96 14.01 -7.59 2.83
CA LYS A 96 13.82 -9.00 2.50
C LYS A 96 14.57 -9.34 1.21
N LEU A 97 15.24 -10.49 1.16
CA LEU A 97 16.05 -10.92 0.01
C LEU A 97 15.52 -12.20 -0.66
N HIS A 98 15.07 -13.18 0.11
CA HIS A 98 14.62 -14.47 -0.44
C HIS A 98 13.53 -15.12 0.43
N GLU A 99 12.79 -16.06 -0.15
CA GLU A 99 11.79 -16.84 0.55
C GLU A 99 12.41 -17.59 1.73
N GLY A 100 11.72 -17.59 2.87
CA GLY A 100 12.21 -18.25 4.10
C GLY A 100 13.25 -17.49 4.93
N ASP A 101 13.73 -16.31 4.50
CA ASP A 101 14.67 -15.48 5.28
C ASP A 101 14.08 -14.83 6.55
N ARG A 102 12.77 -15.04 6.79
CA ARG A 102 11.99 -14.47 7.92
C ARG A 102 12.08 -12.94 8.03
N GLN A 103 12.37 -12.25 6.94
CA GLN A 103 12.57 -10.81 6.93
C GLN A 103 11.31 -10.08 6.46
N ALA A 104 10.81 -9.13 7.26
CA ALA A 104 9.82 -8.18 6.78
C ALA A 104 10.46 -7.22 5.75
N PRO A 105 9.79 -6.88 4.64
CA PRO A 105 10.39 -6.10 3.56
C PRO A 105 10.53 -4.62 3.90
N GLU A 106 11.43 -3.93 3.20
CA GLU A 106 11.63 -2.48 3.22
C GLU A 106 11.58 -1.97 1.78
N GLY A 107 10.93 -0.83 1.56
CA GLY A 107 10.71 -0.29 0.21
C GLY A 107 9.38 0.43 0.05
N PHE A 108 9.04 0.72 -1.20
CA PHE A 108 7.77 1.34 -1.59
C PHE A 108 6.89 0.30 -2.29
N TYR A 109 5.64 0.17 -1.83
CA TYR A 109 4.70 -0.84 -2.29
C TYR A 109 3.38 -0.17 -2.70
N THR A 110 2.80 -0.63 -3.81
CA THR A 110 1.53 -0.12 -4.34
C THR A 110 0.46 -1.14 -4.06
N ILE A 111 -0.51 -0.78 -3.23
CA ILE A 111 -1.59 -1.66 -2.80
C ILE A 111 -2.83 -1.37 -3.63
N THR A 112 -3.35 -2.40 -4.29
CA THR A 112 -4.59 -2.36 -5.07
C THR A 112 -5.70 -3.12 -4.33
N PRO A 113 -6.98 -2.99 -4.73
CA PRO A 113 -8.08 -3.72 -4.10
C PRO A 113 -7.87 -5.24 -4.05
N GLU A 114 -7.20 -5.82 -5.04
CA GLU A 114 -6.92 -7.27 -5.11
C GLU A 114 -5.97 -7.72 -4.00
N LEU A 115 -5.12 -6.83 -3.50
CA LEU A 115 -4.19 -7.12 -2.41
C LEU A 115 -4.85 -7.04 -1.02
N MET A 116 -6.13 -6.67 -0.96
CA MET A 116 -6.94 -6.74 0.26
C MET A 116 -7.48 -8.16 0.44
N ASN A 117 -7.12 -8.82 1.55
CA ASN A 117 -7.56 -10.18 1.84
C ASN A 117 -8.58 -10.20 3.00
N PRO A 118 -9.88 -10.24 2.68
CA PRO A 118 -10.95 -10.30 3.67
C PRO A 118 -11.08 -11.67 4.35
N ASN A 119 -10.52 -12.74 3.75
CA ASN A 119 -10.62 -14.12 4.23
C ASN A 119 -9.32 -14.60 4.88
N SER A 120 -8.57 -13.67 5.47
CA SER A 120 -7.30 -13.98 6.13
C SER A 120 -7.47 -14.96 7.29
N ASN A 121 -6.46 -15.80 7.48
CA ASN A 121 -6.30 -16.67 8.65
C ASN A 121 -5.94 -15.86 9.91
N PHE A 122 -5.47 -14.62 9.77
CA PHE A 122 -5.07 -13.71 10.86
C PHE A 122 -6.06 -12.55 11.02
N TYR A 123 -7.36 -12.87 11.10
CA TYR A 123 -8.48 -11.92 11.07
C TYR A 123 -8.65 -11.15 9.76
N LEU A 124 -7.83 -10.15 9.46
CA LEU A 124 -7.80 -9.41 8.20
C LEU A 124 -6.34 -9.24 7.77
N SER A 125 -6.09 -9.11 6.46
CA SER A 125 -4.74 -8.81 5.99
C SER A 125 -4.71 -7.99 4.70
N ILE A 126 -3.66 -7.19 4.56
CA ILE A 126 -3.32 -6.44 3.36
C ILE A 126 -1.97 -6.95 2.87
N ASN A 127 -1.92 -7.52 1.67
CA ASN A 127 -0.69 -7.99 1.06
C ASN A 127 0.11 -6.79 0.50
N LEU A 128 1.40 -6.72 0.78
CA LEU A 128 2.27 -5.65 0.30
C LEU A 128 2.60 -5.77 -1.20
N GLY A 129 2.32 -6.91 -1.84
CA GLY A 129 2.68 -7.13 -3.25
C GLY A 129 4.18 -7.32 -3.46
N PHE A 130 4.91 -7.75 -2.41
CA PHE A 130 6.30 -8.17 -2.53
C PHE A 130 6.39 -9.47 -3.36
N PRO A 131 7.38 -9.61 -4.26
CA PRO A 131 8.38 -8.60 -4.64
C PRO A 131 7.81 -7.53 -5.60
N ASN A 132 8.09 -6.26 -5.33
CA ASN A 132 7.76 -5.16 -6.26
C ASN A 132 8.76 -5.09 -7.44
N THR A 133 8.63 -4.08 -8.30
CA THR A 133 9.54 -3.87 -9.45
C THR A 133 11.01 -3.75 -9.05
N PHE A 134 11.32 -3.03 -7.96
CA PHE A 134 12.68 -2.90 -7.43
C PHE A 134 13.20 -4.25 -6.93
N ASP A 135 12.39 -4.96 -6.16
CA ASP A 135 12.74 -6.25 -5.58
C ASP A 135 13.05 -7.28 -6.68
N LYS A 136 12.22 -7.33 -7.73
CA LYS A 136 12.42 -8.18 -8.91
C LYS A 136 13.71 -7.82 -9.67
N ALA A 137 14.04 -6.53 -9.80
CA ALA A 137 15.28 -6.06 -10.44
C ALA A 137 16.55 -6.56 -9.72
N HIS A 138 16.43 -6.76 -8.41
CA HIS A 138 17.45 -7.32 -7.52
C HIS A 138 17.34 -8.84 -7.34
N LYS A 139 16.52 -9.51 -8.14
CA LYS A 139 16.28 -10.97 -8.09
C LYS A 139 15.80 -11.46 -6.71
N ARG A 140 15.16 -10.58 -5.94
CA ARG A 140 14.57 -10.95 -4.67
C ARG A 140 13.31 -11.76 -4.90
N ASN A 141 13.04 -12.70 -4.01
CA ASN A 141 11.88 -13.57 -4.13
C ASN A 141 11.22 -13.81 -2.77
N GLY A 142 10.00 -14.31 -2.85
CA GLY A 142 9.16 -14.69 -1.73
C GLY A 142 7.75 -14.16 -1.87
N SER A 143 6.88 -14.51 -0.92
CA SER A 143 5.45 -14.16 -1.02
C SER A 143 4.79 -13.99 0.34
N PHE A 144 3.57 -13.45 0.32
CA PHE A 144 2.70 -13.32 1.50
C PHE A 144 3.25 -12.40 2.60
N LEU A 145 3.92 -11.31 2.20
CA LEU A 145 4.33 -10.25 3.11
C LEU A 145 3.12 -9.34 3.36
N MET A 146 2.56 -9.40 4.56
CA MET A 146 1.27 -8.78 4.87
C MET A 146 1.35 -7.82 6.05
N ILE A 147 0.41 -6.87 6.09
CA ILE A 147 -0.05 -6.24 7.33
C ILE A 147 -1.29 -7.01 7.78
N HIS A 148 -1.31 -7.59 8.98
CA HIS A 148 -2.41 -8.47 9.39
C HIS A 148 -2.71 -8.43 10.90
N GLY A 149 -3.80 -9.08 11.34
CA GLY A 149 -4.20 -9.19 12.75
C GLY A 149 -3.46 -10.30 13.52
N ASP A 150 -4.05 -10.80 14.60
CA ASP A 150 -3.55 -11.91 15.44
C ASP A 150 -2.21 -11.68 16.18
N CYS A 151 -1.62 -10.47 16.12
CA CYS A 151 -0.47 -10.06 16.95
C CYS A 151 0.72 -11.06 16.93
N TRP A 152 0.87 -11.81 15.84
CA TRP A 152 1.87 -12.85 15.66
C TRP A 152 2.47 -12.75 14.27
N SER A 153 3.79 -12.87 14.10
CA SER A 153 4.42 -12.72 12.78
C SER A 153 5.60 -13.67 12.60
N SER A 154 5.76 -14.18 11.38
CA SER A 154 6.92 -14.92 10.88
C SER A 154 7.31 -14.42 9.47
N GLY A 155 7.46 -13.10 9.33
CA GLY A 155 7.84 -12.41 8.09
C GLY A 155 6.99 -11.17 7.76
N CYS A 156 5.92 -10.92 8.49
CA CYS A 156 4.91 -9.89 8.23
C CYS A 156 4.97 -8.72 9.23
N TYR A 157 4.07 -7.75 9.06
CA TYR A 157 3.77 -6.72 10.06
C TYR A 157 2.45 -7.07 10.77
N ALA A 158 2.54 -7.68 11.95
CA ALA A 158 1.38 -8.05 12.74
C ALA A 158 0.90 -6.90 13.62
N MET A 159 -0.40 -6.68 13.56
CA MET A 159 -1.20 -5.73 14.32
C MET A 159 -2.15 -6.52 15.24
N THR A 160 -2.86 -5.82 16.11
CA THR A 160 -4.06 -6.39 16.76
C THR A 160 -5.24 -6.44 15.79
N ASP A 161 -6.24 -7.26 16.09
CA ASP A 161 -7.45 -7.40 15.27
C ASP A 161 -8.22 -6.08 15.17
N GLU A 162 -8.27 -5.31 16.27
CA GLU A 162 -8.90 -3.99 16.31
C GLU A 162 -8.17 -2.99 15.39
N GLN A 163 -6.84 -2.95 15.47
CA GLN A 163 -6.03 -2.05 14.64
C GLN A 163 -6.15 -2.40 13.16
N ILE A 164 -6.02 -3.68 12.78
CA ILE A 164 -6.15 -4.06 11.38
C ILE A 164 -7.56 -3.86 10.85
N SER A 165 -8.60 -3.96 11.71
CA SER A 165 -9.97 -3.61 11.32
C SER A 165 -10.06 -2.14 10.89
N GLU A 166 -9.50 -1.22 11.67
CA GLU A 166 -9.49 0.21 11.30
C GLU A 166 -8.69 0.46 10.02
N ILE A 167 -7.47 -0.09 9.92
CA ILE A 167 -6.58 0.09 8.77
C ILE A 167 -7.22 -0.47 7.49
N TYR A 168 -7.83 -1.65 7.58
CA TYR A 168 -8.51 -2.29 6.45
C TYR A 168 -9.72 -1.47 5.99
N SER A 169 -10.53 -0.96 6.93
CA SER A 169 -11.67 -0.10 6.60
C SER A 169 -11.23 1.23 5.97
N LEU A 170 -10.15 1.85 6.47
CA LEU A 170 -9.58 3.07 5.86
C LEU A 170 -9.08 2.82 4.43
N ALA A 171 -8.42 1.69 4.19
CA ALA A 171 -7.97 1.28 2.86
C ALA A 171 -9.14 1.02 1.91
N ARG A 172 -10.14 0.26 2.36
CA ARG A 172 -11.39 0.03 1.63
C ARG A 172 -12.07 1.35 1.26
N ASP A 173 -12.24 2.25 2.22
CA ASP A 173 -12.94 3.52 2.01
C ASP A 173 -12.15 4.42 1.05
N SER A 174 -10.82 4.39 1.08
CA SER A 174 -9.98 5.05 0.07
C SER A 174 -10.26 4.53 -1.34
N PHE A 175 -10.45 3.21 -1.51
CA PHE A 175 -10.82 2.63 -2.82
C PHE A 175 -12.24 3.00 -3.25
N LEU A 176 -13.20 2.99 -2.32
CA LEU A 176 -14.57 3.43 -2.57
C LEU A 176 -14.64 4.91 -2.99
N GLY A 177 -13.67 5.72 -2.57
CA GLY A 177 -13.48 7.10 -3.04
C GLY A 177 -12.94 7.24 -4.47
N GLY A 178 -12.76 6.14 -5.21
CA GLY A 178 -12.30 6.13 -6.60
C GLY A 178 -10.79 6.09 -6.77
N ARG A 179 -10.01 5.93 -5.68
CA ARG A 179 -8.57 5.74 -5.78
C ARG A 179 -8.28 4.31 -6.28
N PRO A 180 -7.45 4.09 -7.31
CA PRO A 180 -7.15 2.73 -7.80
C PRO A 180 -6.11 2.00 -6.94
N SER A 181 -5.26 2.74 -6.21
CA SER A 181 -4.20 2.20 -5.37
C SER A 181 -3.77 3.20 -4.28
N PHE A 182 -3.19 2.69 -3.19
CA PHE A 182 -2.49 3.52 -2.21
C PHE A 182 -1.08 3.00 -1.95
N GLN A 183 -0.18 3.86 -1.48
CA GLN A 183 1.20 3.48 -1.20
C GLN A 183 1.40 3.01 0.24
N VAL A 184 2.16 1.93 0.42
CA VAL A 184 2.79 1.55 1.69
C VAL A 184 4.29 1.79 1.57
N GLN A 185 4.85 2.57 2.48
CA GLN A 185 6.27 2.87 2.59
C GLN A 185 6.85 2.15 3.82
N ALA A 186 7.65 1.12 3.62
CA ALA A 186 8.28 0.35 4.69
C ALA A 186 9.73 0.76 4.89
N TYR A 187 10.05 1.29 6.06
CA TYR A 187 11.35 1.84 6.42
C TYR A 187 12.00 1.05 7.57
N PRO A 188 13.35 1.02 7.62
CA PRO A 188 14.07 0.43 8.76
C PRO A 188 13.76 1.18 10.06
N PHE A 189 13.68 2.50 9.99
CA PHE A 189 13.42 3.43 11.08
C PHE A 189 13.00 4.76 10.47
N ARG A 190 12.59 5.73 11.29
CA ARG A 190 12.39 7.10 10.82
C ARG A 190 13.71 7.65 10.28
N LEU A 191 13.79 7.96 8.99
CA LEU A 191 15.02 8.32 8.26
C LEU A 191 15.55 9.74 8.60
N THR A 192 15.70 10.00 9.90
CA THR A 192 16.27 11.22 10.48
C THR A 192 17.80 11.18 10.43
N PRO A 193 18.48 12.34 10.50
CA PRO A 193 19.93 12.40 10.62
C PRO A 193 20.47 11.55 11.78
N ALA A 194 19.83 11.62 12.95
CA ALA A 194 20.22 10.86 14.13
C ALA A 194 20.18 9.34 13.92
N ASN A 195 19.11 8.81 13.32
CA ASN A 195 19.02 7.38 13.07
C ASN A 195 20.01 6.91 11.99
N LEU A 196 20.18 7.68 10.91
CA LEU A 196 21.19 7.37 9.89
C LEU A 196 22.60 7.41 10.47
N ALA A 197 22.93 8.41 11.30
CA ALA A 197 24.24 8.54 11.94
C ALA A 197 24.49 7.41 12.93
N ARG A 198 23.48 7.03 13.73
CA ARG A 198 23.58 5.89 14.63
C ARG A 198 23.79 4.58 13.86
N HIS A 199 23.13 4.39 12.73
CA HIS A 199 23.25 3.16 11.93
C HIS A 199 24.28 3.21 10.79
N ARG A 200 25.23 4.16 10.85
CA ARG A 200 26.24 4.43 9.80
C ARG A 200 27.11 3.23 9.38
N ASN A 201 27.22 2.21 10.22
CA ASN A 201 28.02 1.01 9.94
C ASN A 201 27.21 -0.13 9.30
N SER A 202 25.91 0.06 9.09
CA SER A 202 25.05 -0.97 8.51
C SER A 202 25.41 -1.25 7.05
N PRO A 203 25.44 -2.53 6.60
CA PRO A 203 25.61 -2.86 5.19
C PRO A 203 24.44 -2.36 4.33
N ASN A 204 23.29 -2.08 4.93
CA ASN A 204 22.09 -1.60 4.25
C ASN A 204 22.04 -0.07 4.10
N LEU A 205 23.04 0.67 4.57
CA LEU A 205 23.02 2.14 4.57
C LEU A 205 22.82 2.73 3.16
N ALA A 206 23.47 2.17 2.15
CA ALA A 206 23.31 2.63 0.76
C ALA A 206 21.87 2.46 0.27
N PHE A 207 21.22 1.35 0.63
CA PHE A 207 19.81 1.11 0.33
C PHE A 207 18.89 2.08 1.09
N TRP A 208 19.14 2.32 2.37
CA TRP A 208 18.37 3.26 3.17
C TRP A 208 18.51 4.71 2.69
N ASN A 209 19.69 5.10 2.20
CA ASN A 209 19.89 6.40 1.55
C ASN A 209 19.07 6.53 0.26
N MET A 210 18.82 5.45 -0.48
CA MET A 210 17.87 5.48 -1.61
C MET A 210 16.43 5.66 -1.11
N LEU A 211 16.02 4.95 -0.06
CA LEU A 211 14.68 5.13 0.53
C LEU A 211 14.47 6.56 1.06
N LYS A 212 15.55 7.17 1.58
CA LYS A 212 15.56 8.54 2.09
C LYS A 212 15.13 9.56 1.04
N ILE A 213 15.47 9.35 -0.23
CA ILE A 213 15.11 10.29 -1.30
C ILE A 213 13.59 10.42 -1.39
N GLY A 214 12.86 9.30 -1.51
CA GLY A 214 11.39 9.31 -1.55
C GLY A 214 10.75 9.79 -0.25
N ASN A 215 11.34 9.44 0.89
CA ASN A 215 10.95 9.96 2.20
C ASN A 215 11.04 11.49 2.25
N ASP A 216 12.15 12.07 1.77
CA ASP A 216 12.37 13.52 1.81
C ASP A 216 11.40 14.25 0.87
N HIS A 217 11.07 13.67 -0.28
CA HIS A 217 10.03 14.19 -1.16
C HIS A 217 8.67 14.24 -0.44
N PHE A 218 8.27 13.16 0.23
CA PHE A 218 7.03 13.11 1.00
C PHE A 218 7.04 14.10 2.16
N GLU A 219 8.09 14.13 2.99
CA GLU A 219 8.19 15.02 4.15
C GLU A 219 8.16 16.51 3.73
N ALA A 220 8.82 16.85 2.63
CA ALA A 220 8.95 18.24 2.20
C ALA A 220 7.71 18.77 1.45
N THR A 221 6.91 17.89 0.85
CA THR A 221 5.75 18.28 0.03
C THR A 221 4.40 17.88 0.60
N ARG A 222 4.34 16.86 1.48
CA ARG A 222 3.10 16.21 1.93
C ARG A 222 2.25 15.66 0.78
N LEU A 223 2.91 15.20 -0.28
CA LEU A 223 2.32 14.53 -1.43
C LEU A 223 2.89 13.11 -1.53
N GLU A 224 2.07 12.15 -1.96
CA GLU A 224 2.53 10.79 -2.25
C GLU A 224 3.57 10.84 -3.39
N PRO A 225 4.82 10.38 -3.15
CA PRO A 225 5.85 10.40 -4.17
C PRO A 225 5.54 9.35 -5.24
N LYS A 226 5.69 9.72 -6.51
CA LYS A 226 5.67 8.76 -7.62
C LYS A 226 6.96 7.95 -7.59
N VAL A 227 6.86 6.64 -7.76
CA VAL A 227 8.00 5.72 -7.64
C VAL A 227 8.19 4.97 -8.95
N ASP A 228 9.37 5.11 -9.52
CA ASP A 228 9.87 4.37 -10.68
C ASP A 228 11.15 3.63 -10.30
N VAL A 229 11.61 2.73 -11.18
CA VAL A 229 12.85 1.97 -11.00
C VAL A 229 13.64 1.92 -12.30
N CYS A 230 14.91 2.29 -12.24
CA CYS A 230 15.88 2.08 -13.31
C CYS A 230 17.27 1.89 -12.72
N ASP A 231 18.15 1.21 -13.45
CA ASP A 231 19.51 0.87 -13.02
C ASP A 231 19.54 0.21 -11.64
N ARG A 232 18.50 -0.57 -11.31
CA ARG A 232 18.25 -1.17 -9.99
C ARG A 232 18.20 -0.17 -8.83
N ARG A 233 17.79 1.07 -9.11
CA ARG A 233 17.65 2.17 -8.15
C ARG A 233 16.24 2.72 -8.21
N TYR A 234 15.75 3.19 -7.07
CA TYR A 234 14.51 3.96 -7.03
C TYR A 234 14.71 5.32 -7.70
N VAL A 235 13.68 5.77 -8.42
CA VAL A 235 13.54 7.11 -8.96
C VAL A 235 12.22 7.68 -8.43
N PHE A 236 12.25 8.95 -8.01
CA PHE A 236 11.10 9.59 -7.39
C PHE A 236 10.66 10.83 -8.15
N ASP A 237 9.35 10.97 -8.35
CA ASP A 237 8.69 12.13 -8.99
C ASP A 237 9.27 12.51 -10.35
N ALA A 238 9.72 11.51 -11.10
CA ALA A 238 10.23 11.72 -12.44
C ALA A 238 9.14 12.17 -13.41
N GLN A 239 9.54 13.08 -14.30
CA GLN A 239 8.72 13.66 -15.34
C GLN A 239 9.54 13.77 -16.62
N ALA A 240 8.83 13.79 -17.75
CA ALA A 240 9.44 14.01 -19.04
C ALA A 240 10.17 15.36 -19.07
N PRO A 241 11.42 15.42 -19.58
CA PRO A 241 12.10 16.70 -19.80
C PRO A 241 11.28 17.61 -20.73
N PRO A 242 11.46 18.94 -20.65
CA PRO A 242 10.87 19.86 -21.62
C PRO A 242 11.18 19.43 -23.05
N HIS A 243 10.18 19.50 -23.93
CA HIS A 243 10.27 19.10 -25.35
C HIS A 243 10.50 17.60 -25.61
N SER A 244 10.33 16.73 -24.61
CA SER A 244 10.32 15.28 -24.87
C SER A 244 9.09 14.89 -25.70
N PRO A 245 9.25 14.08 -26.77
CA PRO A 245 8.15 13.62 -27.61
C PRO A 245 7.25 12.60 -26.92
N SER A 246 7.74 11.92 -25.87
CA SER A 246 7.02 10.90 -25.11
C SER A 246 7.39 10.90 -23.62
N PRO A 247 6.57 10.29 -22.74
CA PRO A 247 6.93 10.05 -21.35
C PRO A 247 8.17 9.14 -21.22
N PRO A 248 9.03 9.32 -20.19
CA PRO A 248 10.15 8.44 -19.95
C PRO A 248 9.68 7.03 -19.60
N VAL A 249 10.32 6.02 -20.19
CA VAL A 249 10.08 4.61 -19.88
C VAL A 249 11.19 4.12 -18.97
N PHE A 250 10.85 3.75 -17.75
CA PHE A 250 11.81 3.26 -16.76
C PHE A 250 11.90 1.74 -16.80
N ASN A 251 13.00 1.22 -17.36
CA ASN A 251 13.32 -0.21 -17.26
C ASN A 251 14.14 -0.46 -15.99
N PRO A 252 13.70 -1.36 -15.10
CA PRO A 252 14.31 -1.57 -13.79
C PRO A 252 15.77 -2.03 -13.81
N THR A 253 16.25 -2.60 -14.91
CA THR A 253 17.61 -3.16 -15.03
C THR A 253 18.54 -2.40 -15.97
N GLU A 254 18.01 -1.44 -16.73
CA GLU A 254 18.76 -0.63 -17.69
C GLU A 254 19.03 0.77 -17.14
N LYS A 255 19.93 1.52 -17.80
CA LYS A 255 20.23 2.90 -17.42
C LYS A 255 18.96 3.75 -17.41
N CYS A 256 18.89 4.65 -16.44
CA CYS A 256 17.78 5.60 -16.34
C CYS A 256 17.70 6.49 -17.59
N PRO A 257 16.50 6.64 -18.20
CA PRO A 257 16.31 7.65 -19.24
C PRO A 257 16.49 9.06 -18.65
N PRO A 258 16.71 10.08 -19.48
CA PRO A 258 16.67 11.46 -19.02
C PRO A 258 15.29 11.78 -18.43
N PHE A 259 15.27 12.34 -17.22
CA PHE A 259 14.06 12.81 -16.56
C PHE A 259 14.36 14.09 -15.78
N VAL A 260 13.29 14.82 -15.47
CA VAL A 260 13.33 15.96 -14.55
C VAL A 260 12.39 15.70 -13.39
N VAL A 261 12.59 16.40 -12.28
CA VAL A 261 11.65 16.44 -11.15
C VAL A 261 11.03 17.83 -11.14
N ASN A 262 9.75 17.94 -10.74
CA ASN A 262 9.10 19.24 -10.58
C ASN A 262 10.00 20.20 -9.76
N PRO A 263 10.28 21.43 -10.24
CA PRO A 263 11.22 22.33 -9.59
C PRO A 263 10.90 22.65 -8.12
N ASP A 264 9.61 22.74 -7.76
CA ASP A 264 9.21 22.98 -6.38
C ASP A 264 9.49 21.78 -5.48
N THR A 265 9.15 20.57 -5.94
CA THR A 265 9.49 19.32 -5.22
C THR A 265 10.99 19.18 -5.08
N ALA A 266 11.75 19.35 -6.17
CA ALA A 266 13.19 19.21 -6.20
C ALA A 266 13.88 20.19 -5.23
N ARG A 267 13.46 21.47 -5.25
CA ARG A 267 13.98 22.50 -4.34
C ARG A 267 13.72 22.15 -2.88
N ARG A 268 12.47 21.83 -2.52
CA ARG A 268 12.08 21.54 -1.13
C ARG A 268 12.78 20.27 -0.60
N ALA A 269 12.87 19.23 -1.42
CA ALA A 269 13.58 18.00 -1.07
C ALA A 269 15.09 18.24 -0.92
N LEU A 270 15.70 19.08 -1.77
CA LEU A 270 17.11 19.45 -1.67
C LEU A 270 17.42 20.27 -0.42
N GLU A 271 16.57 21.25 -0.08
CA GLU A 271 16.70 22.05 1.13
C GLU A 271 16.63 21.18 2.39
N LYS A 272 15.64 20.27 2.45
CA LYS A 272 15.56 19.26 3.50
C LYS A 272 16.83 18.42 3.58
N ARG A 273 17.30 17.90 2.44
CA ARG A 273 18.50 17.05 2.38
C ARG A 273 19.73 17.78 2.91
N ARG A 274 19.98 19.04 2.48
CA ARG A 274 21.11 19.83 2.97
C ARG A 274 21.05 20.04 4.47
N THR A 275 19.86 20.32 5.00
CA THR A 275 19.65 20.48 6.45
C THR A 275 19.97 19.19 7.19
N ASP A 276 19.47 18.06 6.68
CA ASP A 276 19.71 16.74 7.25
C ASP A 276 21.19 16.31 7.18
N GLU A 277 21.90 16.64 6.09
CA GLU A 277 23.32 16.36 5.91
C GLU A 277 24.21 17.18 6.87
N LEU A 278 23.87 18.45 7.12
CA LEU A 278 24.56 19.28 8.10
C LEU A 278 24.40 18.72 9.52
N GLU A 279 23.18 18.35 9.89
CA GLU A 279 22.92 17.75 11.21
C GLU A 279 23.59 16.37 11.33
N TYR A 280 23.57 15.56 10.29
CA TYR A 280 24.28 14.28 10.26
C TYR A 280 25.78 14.48 10.50
N ALA A 281 26.42 15.43 9.81
CA ALA A 281 27.84 15.74 9.99
C ALA A 281 28.15 16.19 11.42
N ARG A 282 27.33 17.10 11.97
CA ARG A 282 27.44 17.54 13.37
C ARG A 282 27.36 16.40 14.36
N LEU A 283 26.42 15.48 14.18
CA LEU A 283 26.27 14.31 15.07
C LEU A 283 27.48 13.38 15.03
N LEU A 284 28.18 13.29 13.90
CA LEU A 284 29.43 12.55 13.81
C LEU A 284 30.58 13.26 14.52
N GLU A 285 30.67 14.59 14.42
CA GLU A 285 31.64 15.41 15.17
C GLU A 285 31.41 15.29 16.68
N ASP A 286 30.15 15.26 17.11
CA ASP A 286 29.74 15.04 18.50
C ASP A 286 29.94 13.58 18.99
N ASN A 287 30.58 12.73 18.17
CA ASN A 287 30.87 11.33 18.48
C ASN A 287 29.64 10.49 18.85
N LEU A 288 28.50 10.71 18.17
CA LEU A 288 27.30 9.90 18.38
C LEU A 288 27.62 8.40 18.27
N PRO A 289 27.34 7.59 19.32
CA PRO A 289 27.63 6.16 19.30
C PRO A 289 26.91 5.45 18.14
N ALA A 290 27.62 4.53 17.49
CA ALA A 290 26.99 3.66 16.49
C ALA A 290 26.09 2.63 17.20
N ALA A 291 24.94 2.33 16.62
CA ALA A 291 24.18 1.16 17.02
C ALA A 291 24.97 -0.11 16.69
N PRO A 292 24.92 -1.13 17.56
CA PRO A 292 25.43 -2.44 17.22
C PRO A 292 24.64 -3.01 16.05
N ILE A 293 25.33 -3.71 15.16
CA ILE A 293 24.70 -4.50 14.10
C ILE A 293 24.24 -5.80 14.76
N TYR A 294 22.95 -5.89 15.05
CA TYR A 294 22.37 -7.15 15.50
C TYR A 294 22.17 -8.06 14.29
N SER A 295 22.72 -9.27 14.35
CA SER A 295 22.41 -10.34 13.41
C SER A 295 21.79 -11.50 14.18
N GLY A 296 20.61 -11.93 13.77
CA GLY A 296 19.94 -13.10 14.33
C GLY A 296 18.92 -12.80 15.42
N LEU A 297 18.31 -11.61 15.39
CA LEU A 297 17.08 -11.34 16.13
C LEU A 297 15.89 -11.54 15.18
N ASP A 298 14.84 -12.21 15.64
CA ASP A 298 13.61 -12.36 14.87
C ASP A 298 12.62 -11.25 15.23
N GLY A 299 12.97 -10.04 14.77
CA GLY A 299 12.06 -8.92 14.71
C GLY A 299 11.97 -8.07 15.96
N GLY A 300 10.95 -7.20 15.95
CA GLY A 300 10.68 -6.24 17.01
C GLY A 300 9.20 -6.15 17.34
N MET A 301 8.92 -5.55 18.50
CA MET A 301 7.58 -5.34 19.06
C MET A 301 7.55 -3.96 19.70
N ASN A 302 6.42 -3.25 19.55
CA ASN A 302 6.25 -1.96 20.21
C ASN A 302 6.18 -2.12 21.73
N LYS A 303 6.75 -1.16 22.46
CA LYS A 303 6.79 -1.16 23.93
C LYS A 303 5.41 -1.32 24.59
N ALA A 304 4.36 -0.84 23.93
CA ALA A 304 2.98 -0.97 24.40
C ALA A 304 2.50 -2.42 24.56
N PHE A 305 3.12 -3.38 23.86
CA PHE A 305 2.74 -4.80 23.91
C PHE A 305 3.66 -5.65 24.79
N LEU A 306 4.82 -5.11 25.21
CA LEU A 306 5.80 -5.84 26.02
C LEU A 306 5.24 -6.34 27.35
N THR A 307 4.39 -5.53 27.97
CA THR A 307 3.74 -5.85 29.24
C THR A 307 2.63 -6.88 29.10
N ARG A 308 2.01 -6.99 27.91
CA ARG A 308 0.90 -7.90 27.61
C ARG A 308 1.36 -9.28 27.16
N PHE A 309 2.59 -9.41 26.64
CA PHE A 309 3.18 -10.68 26.23
C PHE A 309 4.54 -10.95 26.89
N PRO A 310 4.64 -10.94 28.24
CA PRO A 310 5.90 -11.22 28.92
C PRO A 310 6.39 -12.64 28.56
N GLY A 311 7.60 -12.75 28.02
CA GLY A 311 8.23 -14.02 27.64
C GLY A 311 8.20 -14.38 26.14
N ARG A 312 7.43 -13.66 25.29
CA ARG A 312 7.56 -13.75 23.82
C ARG A 312 8.54 -12.73 23.23
N VAL A 313 9.11 -11.86 24.08
CA VAL A 313 9.82 -10.65 23.67
C VAL A 313 11.31 -10.61 24.00
N THR A 314 11.93 -11.74 24.34
CA THR A 314 13.37 -11.80 24.09
C THR A 314 13.52 -11.70 22.60
N LEU A 315 14.09 -10.60 22.09
CA LEU A 315 14.63 -10.44 20.74
C LEU A 315 15.03 -11.84 20.26
N ALA A 316 14.16 -12.46 19.45
CA ALA A 316 14.13 -13.91 19.39
C ALA A 316 15.41 -14.34 18.68
N LYS A 317 16.43 -14.71 19.48
CA LYS A 317 17.66 -15.33 18.99
C LYS A 317 17.18 -16.45 18.07
N VAL A 318 17.51 -16.35 16.78
CA VAL A 318 16.98 -17.22 15.71
C VAL A 318 16.81 -18.62 16.26
N MET A 319 15.56 -19.02 16.56
CA MET A 319 15.32 -20.38 17.02
C MET A 319 15.63 -21.29 15.84
N PRO A 320 16.50 -22.30 16.00
CA PRO A 320 16.73 -23.28 14.96
C PRO A 320 15.38 -23.86 14.55
N TYR A 321 15.21 -24.07 13.25
CA TYR A 321 13.96 -24.45 12.60
C TYR A 321 13.23 -25.55 13.41
N ALA A 322 12.23 -25.17 14.21
CA ALA A 322 11.33 -26.14 14.79
C ALA A 322 10.51 -26.67 13.61
N SER A 323 10.71 -27.94 13.27
CA SER A 323 10.02 -28.73 12.25
C SER A 323 8.51 -28.88 12.48
N TYR A 324 7.89 -28.00 13.28
CA TYR A 324 6.52 -28.07 13.77
C TYR A 324 5.74 -26.77 13.53
N LEU A 325 6.12 -25.96 12.55
CA LEU A 325 5.10 -25.08 11.96
C LEU A 325 4.14 -25.99 11.18
N PRO A 326 2.82 -25.96 11.46
CA PRO A 326 1.88 -26.69 10.64
C PRO A 326 2.07 -26.23 9.20
N GLN A 327 2.22 -27.17 8.27
CA GLN A 327 2.16 -26.85 6.85
C GLN A 327 0.84 -26.12 6.64
N LEU A 328 0.92 -24.81 6.37
CA LEU A 328 -0.26 -24.05 6.01
C LEU A 328 -0.81 -24.71 4.74
N PRO A 329 -2.11 -25.07 4.71
CA PRO A 329 -2.68 -25.66 3.53
C PRO A 329 -2.47 -24.71 2.34
N PRO A 330 -2.27 -25.24 1.11
CA PRO A 330 -2.19 -24.40 -0.07
C PRO A 330 -3.41 -23.48 -0.12
N ILE A 331 -3.15 -22.18 -0.23
CA ILE A 331 -4.17 -21.13 -0.19
C ILE A 331 -5.08 -21.32 -1.43
N PRO A 332 -6.39 -21.61 -1.29
CA PRO A 332 -7.23 -22.09 -2.40
C PRO A 332 -7.52 -21.09 -3.53
N TRP A 333 -6.98 -19.88 -3.49
CA TRP A 333 -7.36 -18.77 -4.38
C TRP A 333 -6.16 -18.09 -5.07
N ILE A 334 -4.97 -18.71 -4.98
CA ILE A 334 -3.70 -18.20 -5.50
C ILE A 334 -3.07 -19.25 -6.41
N ASP A 335 -2.81 -18.88 -7.66
CA ASP A 335 -2.08 -19.73 -8.59
C ASP A 335 -0.60 -19.81 -8.19
N ARG A 336 0.12 -20.84 -8.65
CA ARG A 336 1.51 -21.11 -8.23
C ARG A 336 2.51 -19.99 -8.55
N ASP A 337 2.11 -19.01 -9.36
CA ASP A 337 2.89 -17.82 -9.72
C ASP A 337 2.58 -16.60 -8.85
N GLY A 338 1.70 -16.73 -7.85
CA GLY A 338 1.28 -15.64 -6.97
C GLY A 338 0.20 -14.74 -7.56
N SER A 339 -0.37 -15.07 -8.72
CA SER A 339 -1.53 -14.36 -9.26
C SER A 339 -2.81 -14.76 -8.52
N LEU A 340 -3.67 -13.77 -8.29
CA LEU A 340 -4.96 -13.96 -7.61
C LEU A 340 -6.04 -14.26 -8.64
N THR A 341 -6.93 -15.19 -8.33
CA THR A 341 -8.14 -15.41 -9.14
C THR A 341 -9.02 -14.14 -9.14
N SER A 342 -8.97 -13.42 -10.25
CA SER A 342 -9.62 -12.13 -10.50
C SER A 342 -11.14 -12.28 -10.61
N ARG A 343 -11.88 -12.41 -9.50
CA ARG A 343 -13.36 -12.49 -9.57
C ARG A 343 -14.15 -11.72 -8.53
N TRP A 344 -13.52 -10.93 -7.64
CA TRP A 344 -14.23 -10.42 -6.45
C TRP A 344 -14.49 -8.92 -6.41
N PHE A 345 -13.86 -8.11 -7.26
CA PHE A 345 -14.13 -6.66 -7.35
C PHE A 345 -14.61 -6.18 -8.74
N GLY A 346 -14.67 -7.08 -9.73
CA GLY A 346 -14.89 -6.74 -11.15
C GLY A 346 -16.33 -6.44 -11.60
N SER A 347 -17.28 -6.14 -10.72
CA SER A 347 -18.67 -5.86 -11.16
C SER A 347 -19.28 -4.56 -10.63
N LEU A 348 -18.50 -3.70 -9.96
CA LEU A 348 -18.97 -2.39 -9.48
C LEU A 348 -18.29 -1.19 -10.15
N LEU A 349 -17.27 -1.41 -11.00
CA LEU A 349 -16.50 -0.32 -11.60
C LEU A 349 -16.33 -0.40 -13.13
N ASP A 350 -16.88 -1.42 -13.81
CA ASP A 350 -16.86 -1.50 -15.28
C ASP A 350 -18.27 -1.33 -15.86
N LYS A 351 -18.60 -0.09 -16.21
CA LYS A 351 -19.37 0.19 -17.42
C LYS A 351 -18.72 1.36 -18.15
N PRO A 352 -17.90 1.11 -19.17
CA PRO A 352 -17.79 2.08 -20.24
C PRO A 352 -19.16 2.15 -20.92
N LEU A 353 -19.72 3.35 -21.06
CA LEU A 353 -20.80 3.63 -22.00
C LEU A 353 -20.24 3.41 -23.42
N GLU A 354 -20.31 2.18 -23.91
CA GLU A 354 -20.15 1.91 -25.34
C GLU A 354 -21.43 2.36 -26.06
N CYS A 355 -21.38 3.56 -26.61
CA CYS A 355 -22.30 3.96 -27.67
C CYS A 355 -21.98 3.11 -28.91
N ASN A 356 -22.82 2.11 -29.22
CA ASN A 356 -22.74 1.36 -30.46
C ASN A 356 -23.44 2.15 -31.60
N PRO A 357 -22.71 2.68 -32.60
CA PRO A 357 -23.29 3.45 -33.69
C PRO A 357 -23.63 2.50 -34.85
N THR A 358 -24.55 1.56 -34.64
CA THR A 358 -25.17 0.80 -35.75
C THR A 358 -26.65 0.52 -35.47
N ARG A 359 -27.45 1.59 -35.35
CA ARG A 359 -28.86 1.58 -35.79
C ARG A 359 -29.22 2.93 -36.40
N ILE A 360 -29.79 2.85 -37.59
CA ILE A 360 -30.11 3.92 -38.53
C ILE A 360 -31.28 4.77 -38.00
N GLY A 361 -31.16 6.11 -38.07
CA GLY A 361 -32.30 7.07 -38.04
C GLY A 361 -32.14 8.31 -37.14
N PHE A 362 -31.76 9.46 -37.75
CA PHE A 362 -31.75 10.90 -37.35
C PHE A 362 -32.61 11.45 -36.17
N PRO A 363 -32.45 12.72 -35.72
CA PRO A 363 -31.28 13.63 -35.69
C PRO A 363 -31.01 14.33 -34.31
N SER A 364 -29.74 14.73 -34.14
CA SER A 364 -29.20 15.90 -33.41
C SER A 364 -29.74 16.32 -32.01
N GLY A 365 -28.87 16.24 -31.01
CA GLY A 365 -29.01 16.98 -29.75
C GLY A 365 -27.87 16.72 -28.76
N ARG A 366 -26.80 17.54 -28.84
CA ARG A 366 -25.77 17.91 -27.82
C ARG A 366 -25.34 16.86 -26.77
N CYS A 367 -24.05 16.54 -26.77
CA CYS A 367 -23.23 16.53 -25.56
C CYS A 367 -22.12 17.57 -25.77
#